data_AF-A0A812V557-F1
#
_entry.id   AF-A0A812V557-F1
#
_cell.length_a   1.000
_cell.length_b   1.000
_cell.length_c   1.000
_cell.angle_alpha   90.00
_cell.angle_beta   90.00
_cell.angle_gamma   90.00
#
_symmetry.space_group_name_H-M   'P 1'
#
loop_
_entity.id
_entity.type
_entity.pdbx_description
1 polymer ?
#
loop_
_entity_poly.entity_id
_entity_poly.type
_entity_poly.pdbx_seq_one_letter_code
_entity_poly.pdbx_strand_id
1 'polypeptide(L)'
;MAAFEQDGFFMFDSFLRPTHLEELRDAFDERMKAPLADDCEVDLGVNWASPDAEPFLRALRDERLLDFLAQLCGPNFVAMRLELFEKRPGSLNLIPWHQDTYTTHVGFSWDDATASAGQRPHPVTLWVALDTASSETGGMEMVPGRHRELLGAAVPQLAILDAAAHGHAVEYKLLPGQAGVHHPLTPHRSMPNTSTHRRRAFLVRFVPWSDAVAATCDTAASDLAWLSEPSCKYCWRPANAAAVAPGRALNRLLVCSSKELPGGPS
;
A
#
# COMPACT_ATOMS: atom_id res chain seq x y z
N MET A 1 -0.18 5.31 -16.02
CA MET A 1 1.15 5.86 -15.66
C MET A 1 1.17 7.37 -15.66
N ALA A 2 0.80 8.05 -16.77
CA ALA A 2 0.81 9.53 -16.85
C ALA A 2 0.09 10.23 -15.68
N ALA A 3 -1.11 9.78 -15.29
CA ALA A 3 -1.82 10.35 -14.14
C ALA A 3 -1.04 10.21 -12.82
N PHE A 4 -0.37 9.08 -12.59
CA PHE A 4 0.46 8.89 -11.40
C PHE A 4 1.67 9.84 -11.41
N GLU A 5 2.31 10.03 -12.57
CA GLU A 5 3.46 10.93 -12.71
C GLU A 5 3.10 12.39 -12.51
N GLN A 6 1.89 12.76 -12.88
CA GLN A 6 1.35 14.10 -12.70
C GLN A 6 0.92 14.33 -11.26
N ASP A 7 0.09 13.43 -10.71
CA ASP A 7 -0.64 13.68 -9.47
C ASP A 7 0.01 13.04 -8.25
N GLY A 8 0.84 12.02 -8.44
CA GLY A 8 1.43 11.22 -7.35
C GLY A 8 0.52 10.10 -6.85
N PHE A 9 -0.60 9.85 -7.53
CA PHE A 9 -1.48 8.74 -7.22
C PHE A 9 -2.26 8.28 -8.47
N PHE A 10 -2.83 7.08 -8.41
CA PHE A 10 -3.62 6.48 -9.47
C PHE A 10 -4.73 5.61 -8.88
N MET A 11 -5.91 5.63 -9.49
CA MET A 11 -7.07 4.86 -9.03
C MET A 11 -7.44 3.77 -10.04
N PHE A 12 -7.78 2.60 -9.53
CA PHE A 12 -8.35 1.49 -10.26
C PHE A 12 -9.86 1.49 -10.05
N ASP A 13 -10.62 1.94 -11.05
CA ASP A 13 -12.09 2.03 -10.97
C ASP A 13 -12.78 0.66 -10.88
N SER A 14 -12.09 -0.39 -11.30
CA SER A 14 -12.52 -1.78 -11.19
C SER A 14 -11.32 -2.63 -10.76
N PHE A 15 -11.24 -2.98 -9.49
CA PHE A 15 -10.14 -3.77 -8.94
C PHE A 15 -10.62 -5.13 -8.44
N LEU A 16 -11.49 -5.16 -7.44
CA LEU A 16 -12.08 -6.39 -6.91
C LEU A 16 -13.36 -6.76 -7.65
N ARG A 17 -13.54 -8.05 -7.90
CA ARG A 17 -14.84 -8.61 -8.28
C ARG A 17 -15.78 -8.63 -7.07
N PRO A 18 -17.11 -8.52 -7.24
CA PRO A 18 -18.05 -8.51 -6.11
C PRO A 18 -17.89 -9.69 -5.15
N THR A 19 -17.67 -10.91 -5.65
CA THR A 19 -17.46 -12.09 -4.80
C THR A 19 -16.21 -11.98 -3.94
N HIS A 20 -15.13 -11.45 -4.50
CA HIS A 20 -13.86 -11.28 -3.78
C HIS A 20 -13.92 -10.12 -2.79
N LEU A 21 -14.70 -9.07 -3.09
CA LEU A 21 -15.00 -8.01 -2.15
C LEU A 21 -15.68 -8.57 -0.89
N GLU A 22 -16.71 -9.40 -1.04
CA GLU A 22 -17.38 -10.02 0.12
C GLU A 22 -16.45 -10.97 0.90
N GLU A 23 -15.65 -11.79 0.21
CA GLU A 23 -14.63 -12.63 0.86
C GLU A 23 -13.63 -11.80 1.69
N LEU A 24 -13.19 -10.66 1.18
CA LEU A 24 -12.27 -9.76 1.88
C LEU A 24 -12.94 -9.06 3.06
N ARG A 25 -14.23 -8.75 2.96
CA ARG A 25 -15.03 -8.19 4.04
C ARG A 25 -15.14 -9.19 5.20
N ASP A 26 -15.41 -10.45 4.90
CA ASP A 26 -15.47 -11.51 5.90
C ASP A 26 -14.09 -11.73 6.55
N ALA A 27 -13.02 -11.82 5.73
CA ALA A 27 -11.65 -11.98 6.23
C ALA A 27 -11.19 -10.80 7.09
N PHE A 28 -11.59 -9.57 6.73
CA PHE A 28 -11.35 -8.39 7.54
C PHE A 28 -12.05 -8.51 8.89
N ASP A 29 -13.35 -8.80 8.89
CA ASP A 29 -14.16 -8.85 10.09
C ASP A 29 -13.67 -9.97 11.03
N GLU A 30 -13.30 -11.15 10.53
CA GLU A 30 -12.70 -12.23 11.34
C GLU A 30 -11.39 -11.80 12.00
N ARG A 31 -10.51 -11.15 11.25
CA ARG A 31 -9.21 -10.68 11.79
C ARG A 31 -9.38 -9.59 12.85
N MET A 32 -10.43 -8.76 12.73
CA MET A 32 -10.73 -7.71 13.71
C MET A 32 -11.40 -8.22 14.99
N LYS A 33 -11.82 -9.51 15.06
CA LYS A 33 -12.38 -10.12 16.29
C LYS A 33 -11.34 -10.46 17.34
N ALA A 34 -10.06 -10.58 16.98
CA ALA A 34 -8.99 -10.77 17.96
C ALA A 34 -9.02 -9.59 18.96
N PRO A 35 -8.65 -9.79 20.24
CA PRO A 35 -8.60 -8.72 21.25
C PRO A 35 -7.50 -7.73 20.87
N LEU A 36 -7.86 -6.82 19.98
CA LEU A 36 -7.03 -5.74 19.49
C LEU A 36 -7.37 -4.55 20.38
N ALA A 37 -6.34 -3.82 20.80
CA ALA A 37 -6.50 -2.61 21.61
C ALA A 37 -7.55 -1.68 20.96
N ASP A 38 -8.23 -0.87 21.78
CA ASP A 38 -9.37 0.02 21.42
C ASP A 38 -9.13 1.01 20.24
N ASP A 39 -7.98 0.93 19.57
CA ASP A 39 -7.62 1.77 18.43
C ASP A 39 -8.15 1.19 17.11
N CYS A 40 -8.75 2.06 16.31
CA CYS A 40 -9.36 1.77 15.00
C CYS A 40 -8.34 1.40 13.90
N GLU A 41 -7.06 1.29 14.25
CA GLU A 41 -5.95 0.97 13.37
C GLU A 41 -5.28 -0.29 13.90
N VAL A 42 -5.43 -1.38 13.14
CA VAL A 42 -4.85 -2.65 13.54
C VAL A 42 -3.71 -2.97 12.59
N ASP A 43 -2.49 -2.77 13.08
CA ASP A 43 -1.31 -3.38 12.48
C ASP A 43 -1.32 -4.87 12.77
N LEU A 44 -1.86 -5.64 11.84
CA LEU A 44 -1.86 -7.10 11.96
C LEU A 44 -0.51 -7.74 11.66
N GLY A 45 0.51 -6.97 11.24
CA GLY A 45 1.86 -7.49 10.98
C GLY A 45 1.84 -8.82 10.22
N VAL A 46 1.68 -8.78 8.90
CA VAL A 46 1.22 -9.99 8.20
C VAL A 46 2.28 -11.07 8.05
N ASN A 47 1.91 -12.28 8.50
CA ASN A 47 2.42 -13.53 7.97
C ASN A 47 1.70 -13.82 6.64
N TRP A 48 2.34 -13.56 5.50
CA TRP A 48 1.74 -13.85 4.18
C TRP A 48 1.48 -15.35 3.94
N ALA A 49 2.08 -16.24 4.74
CA ALA A 49 1.82 -17.68 4.70
C ALA A 49 0.64 -18.11 5.61
N SER A 50 0.03 -17.20 6.38
CA SER A 50 -1.17 -17.51 7.13
C SER A 50 -2.36 -17.71 6.18
N PRO A 51 -3.19 -18.77 6.35
CA PRO A 51 -4.45 -18.90 5.64
C PRO A 51 -5.35 -17.66 5.75
N ASP A 52 -5.29 -16.95 6.88
CA ASP A 52 -6.06 -15.73 7.11
C ASP A 52 -5.62 -14.56 6.21
N ALA A 53 -4.42 -14.64 5.61
CA ALA A 53 -3.90 -13.65 4.67
C ALA A 53 -4.26 -13.97 3.21
N GLU A 54 -4.67 -15.20 2.91
CA GLU A 54 -4.88 -15.66 1.53
C GLU A 54 -5.92 -14.83 0.75
N PRO A 55 -7.06 -14.39 1.33
CA PRO A 55 -7.99 -13.51 0.62
C PRO A 55 -7.34 -12.20 0.16
N PHE A 56 -6.49 -11.60 0.99
CA PHE A 56 -5.73 -10.40 0.67
C PHE A 56 -4.63 -10.69 -0.35
N LEU A 57 -3.92 -11.81 -0.21
CA LEU A 57 -2.90 -12.24 -1.15
C LEU A 57 -3.48 -12.45 -2.56
N ARG A 58 -4.67 -13.03 -2.69
CA ARG A 58 -5.37 -13.15 -3.99
C ARG A 58 -5.60 -11.80 -4.65
N ALA A 59 -5.89 -10.74 -3.89
CA ALA A 59 -6.08 -9.39 -4.45
C ALA A 59 -4.77 -8.84 -5.03
N LEU A 60 -3.64 -9.20 -4.44
CA LEU A 60 -2.31 -8.81 -4.93
C LEU A 60 -1.84 -9.60 -6.16
N ARG A 61 -2.58 -10.61 -6.60
CA ARG A 61 -2.27 -11.37 -7.83
C ARG A 61 -2.87 -10.75 -9.10
N ASP A 62 -3.59 -9.63 -9.00
CA ASP A 62 -4.12 -8.91 -10.16
C ASP A 62 -2.96 -8.44 -11.07
N GLU A 63 -2.95 -8.90 -12.33
CA GLU A 63 -1.86 -8.60 -13.27
C GLU A 63 -1.74 -7.10 -13.57
N ARG A 64 -2.85 -6.37 -13.61
CA ARG A 64 -2.85 -4.93 -13.90
C ARG A 64 -2.19 -4.17 -12.76
N LEU A 65 -2.42 -4.59 -11.53
CA LEU A 65 -1.71 -4.08 -10.36
C LEU A 65 -0.22 -4.42 -10.46
N LEU A 66 0.15 -5.67 -10.73
CA LEU A 66 1.56 -6.09 -10.78
C LEU A 66 2.35 -5.38 -11.88
N ASP A 67 1.78 -5.24 -13.08
CA ASP A 67 2.39 -4.47 -14.18
C ASP A 67 2.51 -2.98 -13.83
N PHE A 68 1.55 -2.42 -13.10
CA PHE A 68 1.61 -1.04 -12.64
C PHE A 68 2.69 -0.85 -11.57
N LEU A 69 2.73 -1.72 -10.56
CA LEU A 69 3.74 -1.71 -9.51
C LEU A 69 5.14 -1.91 -10.08
N ALA A 70 5.33 -2.80 -11.05
CA ALA A 70 6.65 -3.03 -11.65
C ALA A 70 7.22 -1.81 -12.38
N GLN A 71 6.37 -0.94 -12.92
CA GLN A 71 6.81 0.32 -13.53
C GLN A 71 7.28 1.36 -12.49
N LEU A 72 6.83 1.23 -11.22
CA LEU A 72 7.14 2.15 -10.13
C LEU A 72 8.27 1.60 -9.25
N CYS A 73 8.16 0.36 -8.82
CA CYS A 73 9.09 -0.31 -7.92
C CYS A 73 10.22 -1.08 -8.65
N GLY A 74 10.20 -1.13 -9.98
CA GLY A 74 11.10 -1.97 -10.77
C GLY A 74 10.60 -3.41 -10.89
N PRO A 75 11.31 -4.26 -11.66
CA PRO A 75 10.84 -5.62 -11.98
C PRO A 75 10.77 -6.55 -10.76
N ASN A 76 11.52 -6.23 -9.70
CA ASN A 76 11.56 -6.96 -8.45
C ASN A 76 11.19 -6.03 -7.29
N PHE A 77 10.20 -6.43 -6.49
CA PHE A 77 9.70 -5.63 -5.37
C PHE A 77 9.09 -6.51 -4.28
N VAL A 78 8.84 -5.93 -3.12
CA VAL A 78 8.35 -6.65 -1.95
C VAL A 78 7.11 -6.00 -1.37
N ALA A 79 6.07 -6.80 -1.07
CA ALA A 79 4.95 -6.37 -0.25
C ALA A 79 5.34 -6.50 1.23
N MET A 80 5.66 -5.38 1.88
CA MET A 80 6.29 -5.36 3.20
C MET A 80 5.31 -5.46 4.38
N ARG A 81 4.09 -4.95 4.22
CA ARG A 81 3.13 -4.87 5.31
C ARG A 81 1.73 -4.82 4.74
N LEU A 82 0.82 -5.58 5.34
CA LEU A 82 -0.62 -5.46 5.14
C LEU A 82 -1.23 -4.94 6.44
N GLU A 83 -2.00 -3.87 6.34
CA GLU A 83 -2.64 -3.23 7.48
C GLU A 83 -4.14 -3.09 7.22
N LEU A 84 -4.94 -3.23 8.28
CA LEU A 84 -6.38 -3.15 8.23
C LEU A 84 -6.84 -1.87 8.94
N PHE A 85 -7.60 -1.04 8.22
CA PHE A 85 -8.07 0.25 8.70
C PHE A 85 -9.59 0.26 8.76
N GLU A 86 -10.13 0.46 9.95
CA GLU A 86 -11.55 0.74 10.16
C GLU A 86 -11.73 2.21 10.58
N LYS A 87 -12.77 2.88 10.09
CA LYS A 87 -13.37 4.00 10.81
C LYS A 87 -14.83 3.66 11.06
N ARG A 88 -15.16 3.46 12.33
CA ARG A 88 -16.53 3.22 12.78
C ARG A 88 -17.39 4.48 12.59
N PRO A 89 -18.72 4.34 12.49
CA PRO A 89 -19.63 5.48 12.48
C PRO A 89 -19.35 6.43 13.65
N GLY A 90 -19.27 7.74 13.37
CA GLY A 90 -19.00 8.76 14.38
C GLY A 90 -17.54 8.83 14.88
N SER A 91 -16.60 8.06 14.29
CA SER A 91 -15.19 8.15 14.66
C SER A 91 -14.64 9.56 14.42
N LEU A 92 -14.17 10.22 15.49
CA LEU A 92 -13.60 11.56 15.44
C LEU A 92 -12.12 11.58 15.00
N ASN A 93 -11.54 10.40 14.74
CA ASN A 93 -10.12 10.26 14.43
C ASN A 93 -9.81 10.93 13.09
N LEU A 94 -9.07 12.04 13.14
CA LEU A 94 -8.48 12.73 12.01
C LEU A 94 -7.00 12.31 11.93
N ILE A 95 -6.55 11.87 10.76
CA ILE A 95 -5.11 11.80 10.48
C ILE A 95 -4.76 13.11 9.77
N PRO A 96 -3.90 13.97 10.33
CA PRO A 96 -3.56 15.26 9.73
C PRO A 96 -2.75 15.08 8.43
N TRP A 97 -2.49 16.20 7.74
CA TRP A 97 -1.64 16.18 6.56
C TRP A 97 -0.26 15.63 6.90
N HIS A 98 0.16 14.63 6.14
CA HIS A 98 1.46 14.01 6.26
C HIS A 98 1.91 13.49 4.89
N GLN A 99 3.21 13.30 4.74
CA GLN A 99 3.75 12.33 3.81
C GLN A 99 3.98 11.03 4.59
N ASP A 100 3.84 9.88 3.92
CA ASP A 100 4.14 8.59 4.55
C ASP A 100 5.58 8.65 5.08
N THR A 101 5.72 8.50 6.41
CA THR A 101 6.84 9.01 7.21
C THR A 101 8.18 8.27 7.04
N TYR A 102 8.31 7.48 5.97
CA TYR A 102 9.47 6.68 5.68
C TYR A 102 10.41 7.40 4.70
N THR A 103 10.96 8.53 5.12
CA THR A 103 12.21 9.06 4.52
C THR A 103 13.38 8.05 4.60
N THR A 104 13.16 6.91 5.26
CA THR A 104 13.91 5.65 5.10
C THR A 104 12.95 4.46 5.06
N HIS A 105 12.45 4.08 3.89
CA HIS A 105 12.02 2.69 3.69
C HIS A 105 13.27 1.81 3.67
N VAL A 106 13.18 0.52 4.00
CA VAL A 106 14.36 -0.35 4.00
C VAL A 106 15.02 -0.29 2.61
N GLY A 107 16.25 0.23 2.56
CA GLY A 107 16.99 0.40 1.30
C GLY A 107 16.56 1.56 0.41
N PHE A 108 15.73 2.49 0.89
CA PHE A 108 15.30 3.64 0.09
C PHE A 108 15.17 4.92 0.92
N SER A 109 15.76 6.02 0.44
CA SER A 109 15.71 7.34 1.05
C SER A 109 15.57 8.43 0.00
N TRP A 110 14.98 9.56 0.37
CA TRP A 110 14.91 10.74 -0.48
C TRP A 110 15.71 11.91 0.12
N ASP A 111 16.27 12.70 -0.77
CA ASP A 111 16.65 14.09 -0.54
C ASP A 111 15.89 15.01 -1.50
N ASP A 112 16.05 16.32 -1.39
CA ASP A 112 15.32 17.29 -2.23
C ASP A 112 15.64 17.09 -3.73
N ALA A 113 16.86 16.69 -4.07
CA ALA A 113 17.26 16.46 -5.44
C ALA A 113 16.62 15.18 -5.99
N THR A 114 16.60 14.09 -5.23
CA THR A 114 15.99 12.83 -5.68
C THR A 114 14.46 12.90 -5.70
N ALA A 115 13.84 13.61 -4.75
CA ALA A 115 12.40 13.85 -4.73
C ALA A 115 11.97 14.68 -5.95
N SER A 116 12.63 15.82 -6.20
CA SER A 116 12.29 16.71 -7.32
C SER A 116 12.52 16.07 -8.69
N ALA A 117 13.53 15.20 -8.82
CA ALA A 117 13.80 14.43 -10.02
C ALA A 117 12.82 13.26 -10.25
N GLY A 118 11.97 12.93 -9.27
CA GLY A 118 11.07 11.78 -9.34
C GLY A 118 11.83 10.45 -9.38
N GLN A 119 12.80 10.25 -8.48
CA GLN A 119 13.65 9.07 -8.40
C GLN A 119 12.86 7.76 -8.58
N ARG A 120 13.34 6.89 -9.47
CA ARG A 120 12.84 5.53 -9.68
C ARG A 120 13.98 4.51 -9.66
N PRO A 121 13.70 3.23 -9.32
CA PRO A 121 12.44 2.75 -8.76
C PRO A 121 12.18 3.34 -7.37
N HIS A 122 10.93 3.41 -6.92
CA HIS A 122 10.57 3.94 -5.60
C HIS A 122 9.46 3.10 -4.96
N PRO A 123 9.28 3.16 -3.64
CA PRO A 123 8.18 2.48 -2.96
C PRO A 123 6.85 3.19 -3.21
N VAL A 124 5.75 2.46 -2.98
CA VAL A 124 4.37 2.96 -3.12
C VAL A 124 3.44 2.26 -2.13
N THR A 125 2.31 2.89 -1.84
CA THR A 125 1.25 2.32 -1.02
C THR A 125 0.04 2.01 -1.89
N LEU A 126 -0.46 0.78 -1.85
CA LEU A 126 -1.77 0.39 -2.35
C LEU A 126 -2.78 0.51 -1.22
N TRP A 127 -3.94 1.08 -1.50
CA TRP A 127 -5.06 1.18 -0.59
C TRP A 127 -6.32 0.65 -1.30
N VAL A 128 -7.04 -0.28 -0.67
CA VAL A 128 -8.19 -0.96 -1.27
C VAL A 128 -9.43 -0.74 -0.41
N ALA A 129 -10.46 -0.14 -0.99
CA ALA A 129 -11.72 0.15 -0.32
C ALA A 129 -12.56 -1.13 -0.22
N LEU A 130 -12.87 -1.56 1.00
CA LEU A 130 -13.86 -2.62 1.24
C LEU A 130 -15.26 -2.03 1.46
N ASP A 131 -15.35 -0.76 1.84
CA ASP A 131 -16.57 0.03 1.91
C ASP A 131 -16.36 1.37 1.19
N THR A 132 -17.41 2.17 1.03
CA THR A 132 -17.29 3.50 0.43
C THR A 132 -16.36 4.37 1.28
N ALA A 133 -15.32 4.90 0.64
CA ALA A 133 -14.36 5.80 1.21
C ALA A 133 -14.55 7.19 0.60
N SER A 134 -15.21 8.07 1.35
CA SER A 134 -15.45 9.47 1.00
C SER A 134 -15.11 10.35 2.19
N SER A 135 -15.05 11.66 2.01
CA SER A 135 -14.81 12.59 3.12
C SER A 135 -15.83 12.41 4.26
N GLU A 136 -17.08 12.01 3.95
CA GLU A 136 -18.13 11.74 4.95
C GLU A 136 -17.89 10.46 5.76
N THR A 137 -17.31 9.42 5.15
CA THR A 137 -17.00 8.13 5.80
C THR A 137 -15.57 8.09 6.38
N GLY A 138 -14.89 9.23 6.37
CA GLY A 138 -13.51 9.37 6.85
C GLY A 138 -12.46 8.82 5.89
N GLY A 139 -12.71 8.93 4.59
CA GLY A 139 -11.77 8.69 3.50
C GLY A 139 -10.61 9.69 3.47
N MET A 140 -9.74 9.52 2.48
CA MET A 140 -8.53 10.35 2.34
C MET A 140 -8.77 11.55 1.44
N GLU A 141 -7.98 12.58 1.68
CA GLU A 141 -7.77 13.69 0.75
C GLU A 141 -6.29 13.73 0.37
N MET A 142 -6.01 14.05 -0.89
CA MET A 142 -4.67 14.05 -1.48
C MET A 142 -4.36 15.42 -2.07
N VAL A 143 -3.08 15.80 -2.13
CA VAL A 143 -2.62 17.00 -2.83
C VAL A 143 -1.85 16.60 -4.10
N PRO A 144 -2.47 16.74 -5.29
CA PRO A 144 -1.84 16.32 -6.54
C PRO A 144 -0.51 17.05 -6.81
N GLY A 145 0.46 16.33 -7.39
CA GLY A 145 1.71 16.90 -7.92
C GLY A 145 2.81 17.17 -6.89
N ARG A 146 2.47 17.18 -5.61
CA ARG A 146 3.44 17.49 -4.53
C ARG A 146 4.26 16.31 -4.04
N HIS A 147 4.15 15.17 -4.69
CA HIS A 147 4.98 14.00 -4.44
C HIS A 147 6.46 14.18 -4.82
N ARG A 148 6.82 15.35 -5.35
CA ARG A 148 8.18 15.74 -5.74
C ARG A 148 8.84 16.70 -4.73
N GLU A 149 8.19 16.92 -3.60
CA GLU A 149 8.64 17.81 -2.53
C GLU A 149 8.81 17.01 -1.24
N LEU A 150 9.78 17.38 -0.40
CA LEU A 150 9.92 16.85 0.96
C LEU A 150 9.27 17.81 1.96
N LEU A 151 8.01 17.55 2.29
CA LEU A 151 7.22 18.33 3.25
C LEU A 151 7.29 17.75 4.67
N GLY A 152 7.68 16.48 4.77
CA GLY A 152 7.94 15.80 6.03
C GLY A 152 6.76 15.00 6.58
N ALA A 153 7.05 14.32 7.69
CA ALA A 153 6.14 13.39 8.36
C ALA A 153 4.90 14.06 8.97
N ALA A 154 4.97 15.36 9.23
CA ALA A 154 3.84 16.18 9.64
C ALA A 154 3.88 17.44 8.77
N VAL A 155 2.89 17.59 7.90
CA VAL A 155 2.83 18.71 6.96
C VAL A 155 1.90 19.77 7.55
N PRO A 156 2.38 20.99 7.82
CA PRO A 156 1.52 22.05 8.33
C PRO A 156 0.39 22.37 7.34
N GLN A 157 -0.83 22.61 7.83
CA GLN A 157 -1.97 22.99 6.99
C GLN A 157 -1.64 24.19 6.09
N LEU A 158 -0.89 25.19 6.59
CA LEU A 158 -0.43 26.34 5.82
C LEU A 158 0.44 25.97 4.62
N ALA A 159 1.25 24.91 4.74
CA ALA A 159 2.05 24.41 3.63
C ALA A 159 1.18 23.83 2.52
N ILE A 160 -0.06 23.38 2.82
CA ILE A 160 -1.01 22.84 1.84
C ILE A 160 -1.89 23.93 1.22
N LEU A 161 -2.19 25.01 1.96
CA LEU A 161 -3.20 26.01 1.57
C LEU A 161 -2.76 26.96 0.44
N ASP A 162 -1.48 26.96 0.03
CA ASP A 162 -1.03 27.74 -1.12
C ASP A 162 -1.41 27.08 -2.46
N ALA A 163 -2.71 27.09 -2.76
CA ALA A 163 -3.26 26.50 -3.97
C ALA A 163 -2.81 27.20 -5.26
N ALA A 164 -2.41 28.49 -5.16
CA ALA A 164 -1.90 29.25 -6.30
C ALA A 164 -0.54 28.70 -6.78
N ALA A 165 0.25 28.13 -5.87
CA ALA A 165 1.52 27.49 -6.18
C ALA A 165 1.42 25.98 -6.43
N HIS A 166 0.47 25.26 -5.78
CA HIS A 166 0.52 23.79 -5.72
C HIS A 166 -0.80 23.03 -6.00
N GLY A 167 -1.86 23.69 -6.44
CA GLY A 167 -3.17 23.08 -6.70
C GLY A 167 -4.01 22.85 -5.43
N HIS A 168 -5.24 22.35 -5.59
CA HIS A 168 -6.16 22.12 -4.47
C HIS A 168 -6.09 20.67 -3.98
N ALA A 169 -6.30 20.48 -2.68
CA ALA A 169 -6.60 19.17 -2.13
C ALA A 169 -7.84 18.57 -2.82
N VAL A 170 -7.77 17.31 -3.18
CA VAL A 170 -8.85 16.56 -3.84
C VAL A 170 -9.30 15.40 -2.96
N GLU A 171 -10.59 15.07 -3.03
CA GLU A 171 -11.13 13.88 -2.39
C GLU A 171 -10.58 12.63 -3.09
N TYR A 172 -9.93 11.74 -2.33
CA TYR A 172 -9.46 10.45 -2.82
C TYR A 172 -10.56 9.41 -2.63
N LYS A 173 -11.65 9.62 -3.35
CA LYS A 173 -12.87 8.85 -3.22
C LYS A 173 -12.72 7.49 -3.87
N LEU A 174 -12.99 6.43 -3.12
CA LEU A 174 -12.99 5.06 -3.61
C LEU A 174 -14.29 4.36 -3.23
N LEU A 175 -14.95 3.76 -4.20
CA LEU A 175 -16.14 2.93 -4.01
C LEU A 175 -15.73 1.51 -3.55
N PRO A 176 -16.65 0.72 -2.95
CA PRO A 176 -16.35 -0.64 -2.55
C PRO A 176 -15.79 -1.46 -3.71
N GLY A 177 -14.66 -2.12 -3.48
CA GLY A 177 -13.96 -2.91 -4.49
C GLY A 177 -13.00 -2.12 -5.38
N GLN A 178 -12.94 -0.79 -5.27
CA GLN A 178 -11.94 0.02 -5.93
C GLN A 178 -10.65 0.06 -5.12
N ALA A 179 -9.56 0.39 -5.81
CA ALA A 179 -8.26 0.57 -5.19
C ALA A 179 -7.57 1.82 -5.71
N GLY A 180 -6.59 2.31 -4.96
CA GLY A 180 -5.70 3.34 -5.45
C GLY A 180 -4.30 3.14 -4.93
N VAL A 181 -3.33 3.62 -5.70
CA VAL A 181 -1.90 3.57 -5.40
C VAL A 181 -1.39 5.00 -5.29
N HIS A 182 -0.68 5.32 -4.21
CA HIS A 182 -0.08 6.65 -4.02
C HIS A 182 1.42 6.58 -3.73
N HIS A 183 2.12 7.61 -4.19
CA HIS A 183 3.52 7.86 -3.88
C HIS A 183 3.65 8.25 -2.39
N PRO A 184 4.67 7.79 -1.65
CA PRO A 184 4.81 8.09 -0.22
C PRO A 184 4.90 9.59 0.09
N LEU A 185 5.50 10.35 -0.83
CA LEU A 185 5.59 11.81 -0.74
C LEU A 185 4.31 12.54 -1.17
N THR A 186 3.25 11.87 -1.64
CA THR A 186 1.96 12.54 -1.91
C THR A 186 1.37 12.99 -0.57
N PRO A 187 1.24 14.30 -0.31
CA PRO A 187 0.68 14.77 0.95
C PRO A 187 -0.79 14.37 1.04
N HIS A 188 -1.15 13.72 2.14
CA HIS A 188 -2.50 13.22 2.34
C HIS A 188 -2.94 13.31 3.80
N ARG A 189 -4.25 13.28 4.00
CA ARG A 189 -4.90 13.25 5.32
C ARG A 189 -6.11 12.33 5.27
N SER A 190 -6.64 11.92 6.42
CA SER A 190 -7.93 11.20 6.46
C SER A 190 -8.92 11.87 7.41
N MET A 191 -10.15 12.05 6.95
CA MET A 191 -11.18 12.81 7.66
C MET A 191 -11.84 11.98 8.78
N PRO A 192 -12.46 12.60 9.80
CA PRO A 192 -13.38 11.90 10.70
C PRO A 192 -14.49 11.18 9.92
N ASN A 193 -15.06 10.12 10.49
CA ASN A 193 -16.25 9.49 9.94
C ASN A 193 -17.49 10.11 10.58
N THR A 194 -18.13 11.04 9.88
CA THR A 194 -19.35 11.72 10.33
C THR A 194 -20.63 11.01 9.88
N SER A 195 -20.50 9.90 9.15
CA SER A 195 -21.63 9.11 8.64
C SER A 195 -22.14 8.07 9.65
N THR A 196 -23.26 7.44 9.32
CA THR A 196 -23.81 6.27 10.03
C THR A 196 -23.24 4.94 9.53
N HIS A 197 -22.30 4.97 8.57
CA HIS A 197 -21.72 3.79 7.94
C HIS A 197 -20.27 3.59 8.38
N ARG A 198 -19.85 2.33 8.55
CA ARG A 198 -18.45 2.01 8.78
C ARG A 198 -17.65 2.13 7.48
N ARG A 199 -16.34 2.35 7.61
CA ARG A 199 -15.40 2.38 6.48
C ARG A 199 -14.24 1.45 6.72
N ARG A 200 -14.23 0.30 6.05
CA ARG A 200 -13.10 -0.63 6.02
C ARG A 200 -12.24 -0.44 4.79
N ALA A 201 -10.95 -0.59 4.98
CA ALA A 201 -9.98 -0.71 3.91
C ALA A 201 -8.77 -1.51 4.38
N PHE A 202 -8.07 -2.09 3.43
CA PHE A 202 -6.73 -2.60 3.71
C PHE A 202 -5.73 -1.85 2.85
N LEU A 203 -4.49 -1.77 3.34
CA LEU A 203 -3.39 -1.20 2.58
C LEU A 203 -2.19 -2.12 2.57
N VAL A 204 -1.41 -2.02 1.50
CA VAL A 204 -0.16 -2.77 1.33
C VAL A 204 0.93 -1.83 0.85
N ARG A 205 2.07 -1.83 1.54
CA ARG A 205 3.26 -1.08 1.13
C ARG A 205 4.17 -1.94 0.28
N PHE A 206 4.52 -1.45 -0.90
CA PHE A 206 5.45 -2.09 -1.83
C PHE A 206 6.77 -1.32 -1.86
N VAL A 207 7.88 -2.04 -1.83
CA VAL A 207 9.23 -1.46 -1.85
C VAL A 207 10.08 -2.13 -2.93
N PRO A 208 10.89 -1.36 -3.70
CA PRO A 208 11.85 -1.92 -4.64
C PRO A 208 12.77 -2.93 -3.97
N TRP A 209 13.14 -3.99 -4.68
CA TRP A 209 14.19 -4.89 -4.21
C TRP A 209 15.54 -4.16 -4.18
N SER A 210 16.30 -4.32 -3.09
CA SER A 210 17.64 -3.75 -2.89
C SER A 210 18.46 -4.66 -1.97
N ASP A 211 19.76 -4.45 -1.86
CA ASP A 211 20.63 -5.23 -0.95
C ASP A 211 20.21 -5.06 0.52
N ALA A 212 19.73 -3.87 0.90
CA ALA A 212 19.21 -3.65 2.24
C ALA A 212 17.89 -4.40 2.46
N VAL A 213 17.01 -4.45 1.46
CA VAL A 213 15.80 -5.30 1.52
C VAL A 213 16.21 -6.77 1.58
N ALA A 214 17.15 -7.22 0.75
CA ALA A 214 17.69 -8.58 0.77
C ALA A 214 18.30 -8.95 2.14
N ALA A 215 19.05 -8.04 2.77
CA ALA A 215 19.60 -8.26 4.12
C ALA A 215 18.51 -8.39 5.19
N THR A 216 17.31 -7.82 4.96
CA THR A 216 16.13 -8.05 5.81
C THR A 216 15.28 -9.25 5.36
N CYS A 217 15.50 -9.75 4.15
CA CYS A 217 14.86 -10.91 3.54
C CYS A 217 15.87 -12.06 3.48
N ASP A 218 16.12 -12.78 4.58
CA ASP A 218 16.87 -14.04 4.45
C ASP A 218 16.04 -14.99 3.56
N THR A 219 16.47 -15.23 2.31
CA THR A 219 15.68 -15.99 1.33
C THR A 219 15.86 -17.48 1.60
N ALA A 220 14.97 -18.09 2.37
CA ALA A 220 14.84 -19.54 2.34
C ALA A 220 14.19 -19.96 1.01
N ALA A 221 14.71 -21.02 0.39
CA ALA A 221 13.98 -21.75 -0.63
C ALA A 221 12.71 -22.31 0.03
N SER A 222 11.58 -21.68 -0.23
CA SER A 222 10.26 -22.12 0.22
C SER A 222 9.56 -22.83 -0.94
N ASP A 223 9.00 -24.01 -0.67
CA ASP A 223 8.20 -24.79 -1.63
C ASP A 223 6.86 -24.11 -1.99
N LEU A 224 6.52 -22.98 -1.35
CA LEU A 224 5.33 -22.18 -1.64
C LEU A 224 5.61 -21.24 -2.82
N ALA A 225 5.50 -21.76 -4.04
CA ALA A 225 5.51 -20.94 -5.25
C ALA A 225 4.11 -20.36 -5.51
N TRP A 226 3.84 -19.14 -5.05
CA TRP A 226 2.61 -18.43 -5.40
C TRP A 226 2.78 -17.80 -6.78
N LEU A 227 2.44 -18.57 -7.80
CA LEU A 227 2.41 -18.06 -9.16
C LEU A 227 1.18 -17.15 -9.28
N SER A 228 1.37 -15.88 -9.68
CA SER A 228 0.35 -15.30 -10.57
C SER A 228 0.25 -16.26 -11.76
N GLU A 229 -0.97 -16.57 -12.19
CA GLU A 229 -1.41 -17.67 -13.08
C GLU A 229 -0.37 -18.25 -14.08
N PRO A 230 -0.56 -19.48 -14.60
CA PRO A 230 0.43 -20.15 -15.46
C PRO A 230 0.96 -19.34 -16.66
N SER A 231 0.21 -18.34 -17.15
CA SER A 231 0.61 -17.38 -18.20
C SER A 231 1.36 -16.13 -17.69
N CYS A 232 1.41 -15.87 -16.39
CA CYS A 232 1.75 -14.55 -15.87
C CYS A 232 3.26 -14.28 -15.78
N LYS A 233 3.60 -13.02 -16.07
CA LYS A 233 4.93 -12.39 -16.06
C LYS A 233 5.62 -12.35 -14.69
N TYR A 234 4.88 -12.50 -13.60
CA TYR A 234 5.36 -12.33 -12.23
C TYR A 234 5.21 -13.60 -11.37
N CYS A 235 5.92 -13.65 -10.25
CA CYS A 235 5.79 -14.72 -9.26
C CYS A 235 5.95 -14.14 -7.86
N TRP A 236 5.00 -14.44 -6.96
CA TRP A 236 5.10 -14.13 -5.55
C TRP A 236 5.79 -15.27 -4.81
N ARG A 237 6.81 -14.96 -4.01
CA ARG A 237 7.51 -15.93 -3.15
C ARG A 237 7.51 -15.44 -1.70
N PRO A 238 7.22 -16.31 -0.72
CA PRO A 238 7.34 -15.91 0.67
C PRO A 238 8.82 -15.79 1.07
N ALA A 239 9.15 -14.78 1.87
CA ALA A 239 10.44 -14.73 2.57
C ALA A 239 10.44 -15.58 3.85
N ASN A 240 11.62 -15.93 4.37
CA ASN A 240 11.80 -16.85 5.50
C ASN A 240 11.26 -16.29 6.83
N ALA A 241 10.84 -17.22 7.71
CA ALA A 241 10.32 -16.98 9.05
C ALA A 241 11.36 -16.49 10.08
N ALA A 242 12.66 -16.65 9.82
CA ALA A 242 13.74 -16.34 10.77
C ALA A 242 14.25 -14.88 10.73
N ALA A 243 13.83 -14.07 9.75
CA ALA A 243 14.52 -12.84 9.35
C ALA A 243 14.16 -11.56 10.14
N VAL A 244 13.29 -11.60 11.15
CA VAL A 244 12.92 -10.40 11.91
C VAL A 244 12.87 -10.70 13.41
N ALA A 245 13.44 -9.79 14.22
CA ALA A 245 13.58 -9.90 15.67
C ALA A 245 12.31 -10.45 16.38
N PRO A 246 12.45 -11.20 17.49
CA PRO A 246 11.31 -11.70 18.27
C PRO A 246 10.34 -10.56 18.63
N GLY A 247 9.05 -10.73 18.33
CA GLY A 247 8.03 -9.66 18.42
C GLY A 247 7.72 -8.94 17.09
N ARG A 248 8.47 -9.24 16.03
CA ARG A 248 8.20 -8.83 14.63
C ARG A 248 8.20 -10.02 13.65
N ALA A 249 8.37 -11.23 14.18
CA ALA A 249 8.53 -12.48 13.45
C ALA A 249 7.19 -13.03 12.97
N LEU A 250 6.75 -12.60 11.79
CA LEU A 250 5.68 -13.21 10.99
C LEU A 250 5.88 -12.74 9.54
N ASN A 251 6.16 -13.68 8.62
CA ASN A 251 6.55 -13.51 7.19
C ASN A 251 6.10 -12.20 6.50
N ARG A 252 6.85 -11.12 6.70
CA ARG A 252 6.49 -9.76 6.26
C ARG A 252 6.68 -9.51 4.77
N LEU A 253 7.31 -10.42 4.04
CA LEU A 253 7.87 -10.08 2.74
C LEU A 253 7.34 -11.09 1.72
N LEU A 254 6.41 -10.62 0.89
CA LEU A 254 5.98 -11.28 -0.33
C LEU A 254 6.83 -10.69 -1.44
N VAL A 255 7.74 -11.47 -2.04
CA VAL A 255 8.66 -10.99 -3.08
C VAL A 255 8.04 -11.25 -4.45
N CYS A 256 7.86 -10.21 -5.24
CA CYS A 256 7.48 -10.33 -6.64
C CYS A 256 8.75 -10.27 -7.48
N SER A 257 8.97 -11.27 -8.33
CA SER A 257 10.00 -11.23 -9.38
C SER A 257 9.40 -11.45 -10.76
N SER A 258 9.99 -10.83 -11.79
CA SER A 258 9.68 -11.20 -13.18
C SER A 258 10.19 -12.62 -13.45
N LYS A 259 9.39 -13.48 -14.10
CA LYS A 259 9.76 -14.89 -14.35
C LYS A 259 10.95 -15.09 -15.34
N GLU A 260 11.48 -14.03 -15.93
CA GLU A 260 12.30 -14.05 -17.16
C GLU A 260 11.56 -14.73 -18.33
N LEU A 261 11.42 -14.02 -19.46
CA LEU A 261 11.26 -14.69 -20.75
C LEU A 261 12.47 -15.61 -20.93
N PRO A 262 12.33 -16.81 -21.52
CA PRO A 262 13.44 -17.77 -21.59
C PRO A 262 14.66 -17.15 -22.29
N GLY A 263 15.69 -16.77 -21.51
CA GLY A 263 16.99 -16.33 -22.02
C GLY A 263 17.66 -15.16 -21.30
N GLY A 264 18.33 -15.43 -20.17
CA GLY A 264 19.72 -15.00 -19.94
C GLY A 264 20.03 -14.27 -18.63
N PRO A 265 21.31 -14.21 -18.18
CA PRO A 265 22.45 -15.11 -18.43
C PRO A 265 22.87 -15.89 -17.16
N SER A 266 23.67 -16.93 -17.39
CA SER A 266 24.28 -17.89 -16.44
C SER A 266 25.10 -17.27 -15.31
#